data_AF-A0A0B8P0M4-F1
#
_entry.id   AF-A0A0B8P0M4-F1
#
_cell.length_a   1.000
_cell.length_b   1.000
_cell.length_c   1.000
_cell.angle_alpha   90.00
_cell.angle_beta   90.00
_cell.angle_gamma   90.00
#
_symmetry.space_group_name_H-M   'P 1'
#
loop_
_entity.id
_entity.type
_entity.pdbx_description
1 polymer ?
#
loop_
_entity_poly.entity_id
_entity_poly.type
_entity_poly.pdbx_seq_one_letter_code
_entity_poly.pdbx_strand_id
1 'polypeptide(L)'
;MSLAAHVVFTGGFFIATTLLYKGLSPEREAEVEQLFTNWNTPVVAEGEEQQNLDTAQRSMLGKLISTAGFGILAMALIPNEPTGRLLFLLCGSIVLTVGILLVNASKTGAKPAAS
;
A
#
# COMPACT_ATOMS: atom_id res chain seq x y z
N MET A 1 5.62 -16.34 22.66
CA MET A 1 7.00 -16.83 22.44
C MET A 1 7.48 -16.62 21.00
N SER A 2 6.67 -16.97 19.98
CA SER A 2 7.02 -16.79 18.55
C SER A 2 7.39 -15.35 18.16
N LEU A 3 6.62 -14.34 18.57
CA LEU A 3 6.90 -12.94 18.22
C LEU A 3 8.25 -12.44 18.78
N ALA A 4 8.54 -12.74 20.04
CA ALA A 4 9.80 -12.34 20.66
C ALA A 4 11.00 -12.98 19.97
N ALA A 5 10.90 -14.27 19.61
CA ALA A 5 11.92 -14.95 18.82
C ALA A 5 12.10 -14.29 17.45
N HIS A 6 11.00 -13.96 16.76
CA HIS A 6 11.08 -13.28 15.46
C HIS A 6 11.83 -11.95 15.57
N VAL A 7 11.47 -11.09 16.53
CA VAL A 7 12.13 -9.80 16.76
C VAL A 7 13.64 -9.97 17.01
N VAL A 8 14.03 -10.95 17.84
CA VAL A 8 15.45 -11.20 18.14
C VAL A 8 16.21 -11.70 16.92
N PHE A 9 15.68 -12.71 16.22
CA PHE A 9 16.40 -13.30 15.09
C PHE A 9 16.42 -12.40 13.86
N THR A 10 15.28 -11.84 13.44
CA THR A 10 15.26 -10.93 12.28
C THR A 10 15.86 -9.58 12.60
N GLY A 11 15.48 -8.95 13.72
CA GLY A 11 16.06 -7.67 14.13
C GLY A 11 17.57 -7.77 14.37
N GLY A 12 18.02 -8.82 15.05
CA GLY A 12 19.44 -9.09 15.29
C GLY A 12 20.22 -9.33 13.99
N PHE A 13 19.66 -10.09 13.04
CA PHE A 13 20.26 -10.28 11.72
C PHE A 13 20.43 -8.95 10.98
N PHE A 14 19.40 -8.10 10.94
CA PHE A 14 19.46 -6.79 10.28
C PHE A 14 20.45 -5.82 10.92
N ILE A 15 20.65 -5.89 12.24
CA ILE A 15 21.68 -5.08 12.90
C ILE A 15 23.07 -5.65 12.57
N ALA A 16 23.24 -6.97 12.58
CA ALA A 16 24.52 -7.59 12.27
C ALA A 16 25.00 -7.29 10.84
N THR A 17 24.09 -7.11 9.87
CA THR A 17 24.49 -6.75 8.50
C THR A 17 25.13 -5.37 8.40
N THR A 18 24.87 -4.43 9.33
CA THR A 18 25.54 -3.12 9.32
C THR A 18 27.03 -3.23 9.60
N LEU A 19 27.47 -4.27 10.31
CA LEU A 19 28.89 -4.54 10.56
C LEU A 19 29.65 -4.98 9.30
N LEU A 20 28.94 -5.48 8.29
CA LEU A 20 29.50 -5.96 7.02
C LEU A 20 29.30 -4.97 5.87
N TYR A 21 28.68 -3.82 6.14
CA TYR A 21 28.42 -2.80 5.14
C TYR A 21 29.71 -2.06 4.74
N LYS A 22 29.96 -1.92 3.44
CA LYS A 22 31.19 -1.35 2.87
C LYS A 22 31.02 0.03 2.21
N GLY A 23 29.87 0.67 2.37
CA GLY A 23 29.54 1.91 1.67
C GLY A 23 29.14 1.68 0.21
N LEU A 24 28.84 2.79 -0.49
CA LEU A 24 28.54 2.80 -1.92
C LEU A 24 29.83 3.10 -2.71
N SER A 25 29.88 2.68 -3.98
CA SER A 25 30.92 3.16 -4.89
C SER A 25 30.67 4.63 -5.24
N PRO A 26 31.69 5.39 -5.70
CA PRO A 26 31.51 6.80 -6.08
C PRO A 26 30.44 7.00 -7.16
N GLU A 27 30.32 6.08 -8.11
CA GLU A 27 29.26 6.07 -9.13
C GLU A 27 27.87 5.92 -8.48
N ARG A 28 27.72 4.96 -7.56
CA ARG A 28 26.47 4.73 -6.84
C ARG A 28 26.10 5.87 -5.90
N GLU A 29 27.07 6.53 -5.27
CA GLU A 29 26.83 7.72 -4.46
C GLU A 29 26.29 8.87 -5.31
N ALA A 30 26.86 9.11 -6.49
CA ALA A 30 26.38 10.14 -7.42
C ALA A 30 24.94 9.85 -7.91
N GLU A 31 24.64 8.60 -8.23
CA GLU A 31 23.28 8.19 -8.60
C GLU A 31 22.27 8.36 -7.44
N VAL A 32 22.69 8.08 -6.20
CA VAL A 32 21.85 8.29 -5.01
C VAL A 32 21.62 9.77 -4.73
N GLU A 33 22.63 10.62 -4.89
CA GLU A 33 22.49 12.08 -4.78
C GLU A 33 21.52 12.62 -5.85
N GLN A 34 21.63 12.12 -7.08
CA GLN A 34 20.72 12.47 -8.16
C GLN A 34 19.29 11.99 -7.86
N LEU A 35 19.12 10.79 -7.28
CA LEU A 35 17.81 10.31 -6.83
C LEU A 35 17.20 11.25 -5.80
N PHE A 36 17.95 11.68 -4.78
CA PHE A 36 17.46 12.61 -3.76
C PHE A 36 17.17 14.00 -4.33
N THR A 37 17.98 14.49 -5.28
CA THR A 37 17.71 15.74 -6.00
C THR A 37 16.39 15.66 -6.75
N ASN A 38 16.18 14.57 -7.50
CA ASN A 38 14.93 14.35 -8.24
C ASN A 38 13.72 14.21 -7.30
N TRP A 39 13.89 13.50 -6.18
CA TRP A 39 12.83 13.32 -5.19
C TRP A 39 12.39 14.65 -4.55
N ASN A 40 13.35 15.52 -4.23
CA ASN A 40 13.08 16.82 -3.64
C ASN A 40 12.64 17.88 -4.66
N THR A 41 12.81 17.61 -5.95
CA THR A 41 12.31 18.48 -7.02
C THR A 41 10.81 18.25 -7.19
N PRO A 42 9.95 19.23 -6.88
CA PRO A 42 8.51 19.04 -6.99
C PRO A 42 8.14 18.78 -8.44
N VAL A 43 7.45 17.67 -8.68
CA VAL A 43 6.85 17.38 -9.98
C VAL A 43 5.67 18.34 -10.16
N VAL A 44 5.83 19.34 -11.03
CA VAL A 44 4.74 20.25 -11.40
C VAL A 44 3.86 19.52 -12.42
N ALA A 45 2.99 18.65 -11.92
CA ALA A 45 2.08 17.86 -12.74
C ALA A 45 0.72 18.57 -12.88
N GLU A 46 0.69 19.64 -13.66
CA GLU A 46 -0.57 20.23 -14.13
C GLU A 46 -0.88 19.63 -15.51
N GLY A 47 -1.66 18.55 -15.56
CA GLY A 47 -1.99 17.91 -16.83
C GLY A 47 -2.96 16.73 -16.73
N GLU A 48 -3.64 16.44 -17.83
CA GLU A 48 -4.61 15.34 -17.99
C GLU A 48 -3.95 13.96 -17.79
N GLU A 49 -2.68 13.82 -18.14
CA GLU A 49 -1.92 12.57 -18.03
C GLU A 49 -1.68 12.14 -16.57
N GLN A 50 -1.32 13.08 -15.68
CA GLN A 50 -1.18 12.79 -14.25
C GLN A 50 -2.53 12.44 -13.61
N GLN A 51 -3.61 13.14 -13.99
CA GLN A 51 -4.95 12.82 -13.50
C GLN A 51 -5.38 11.41 -13.94
N ASN A 52 -5.03 11.00 -15.16
CA ASN A 52 -5.28 9.66 -15.66
C ASN A 52 -4.47 8.61 -14.89
N LEU A 53 -3.19 8.87 -14.59
CA LEU A 53 -2.33 7.97 -13.80
C LEU A 53 -2.84 7.81 -12.36
N ASP A 54 -3.15 8.91 -11.66
CA ASP A 54 -3.72 8.89 -10.31
C ASP A 54 -5.06 8.14 -10.28
N THR A 55 -5.90 8.37 -11.28
CA THR A 55 -7.21 7.70 -11.43
C THR A 55 -7.05 6.21 -11.66
N ALA A 56 -6.13 5.80 -12.55
CA ALA A 56 -5.82 4.40 -12.81
C ALA A 56 -5.28 3.71 -11.54
N GLN A 57 -4.37 4.35 -10.81
CA GLN A 57 -3.79 3.83 -9.57
C GLN A 57 -4.86 3.67 -8.48
N ARG A 58 -5.72 4.67 -8.27
CA ARG A 58 -6.83 4.59 -7.30
C ARG A 58 -7.83 3.49 -7.67
N SER A 59 -8.13 3.33 -8.95
CA SER A 59 -9.03 2.26 -9.46
C SER A 59 -8.43 0.87 -9.22
N MET A 60 -7.14 0.69 -9.52
CA MET A 60 -6.44 -0.59 -9.28
C MET A 60 -6.40 -0.92 -7.79
N LEU A 61 -5.95 0.02 -6.96
CA LEU A 61 -5.85 -0.17 -5.51
C LEU A 61 -7.22 -0.43 -4.90
N GLY A 62 -8.24 0.35 -5.29
CA GLY A 62 -9.61 0.16 -4.81
C GLY A 62 -10.17 -1.22 -5.16
N LYS A 63 -9.92 -1.74 -6.37
CA LYS A 63 -10.34 -3.09 -6.78
C LYS A 63 -9.64 -4.17 -5.95
N LEU A 64 -8.32 -4.06 -5.76
CA LEU A 64 -7.56 -5.02 -4.97
C LEU A 64 -8.03 -5.08 -3.51
N ILE A 65 -8.20 -3.91 -2.87
CA ILE A 65 -8.68 -3.81 -1.49
C ILE A 65 -10.12 -4.31 -1.38
N SER A 66 -10.99 -4.01 -2.34
CA SER A 66 -12.37 -4.51 -2.36
C SER A 66 -12.41 -6.04 -2.42
N THR A 67 -11.61 -6.65 -3.29
CA THR A 67 -11.50 -8.11 -3.39
C THR A 67 -10.98 -8.72 -2.10
N ALA A 68 -9.97 -8.12 -1.47
CA ALA A 68 -9.46 -8.56 -0.17
C ALA A 68 -10.51 -8.45 0.94
N GLY A 69 -11.22 -7.32 1.03
CA GLY A 69 -12.31 -7.11 1.99
C GLY A 69 -13.44 -8.13 1.83
N PHE A 70 -13.82 -8.43 0.59
CA PHE A 70 -14.79 -9.49 0.29
C PHE A 70 -14.28 -10.87 0.74
N GLY A 71 -13.00 -11.18 0.48
CA GLY A 71 -12.37 -12.43 0.96
C GLY A 71 -12.39 -12.55 2.49
N ILE A 72 -12.10 -11.47 3.21
CA ILE A 72 -12.16 -11.42 4.68
C ILE A 72 -13.59 -11.65 5.17
N LEU A 73 -14.59 -11.03 4.54
CA LEU A 73 -16.00 -11.27 4.87
C LEU A 73 -16.41 -12.73 4.62
N ALA A 74 -15.93 -13.34 3.54
CA ALA A 74 -16.18 -14.75 3.24
C ALA A 74 -15.61 -15.68 4.32
N MET A 75 -14.55 -15.27 5.04
CA MET A 75 -14.03 -16.05 6.18
C MET A 75 -15.04 -16.16 7.34
N ALA A 76 -16.04 -15.28 7.43
CA ALA A 76 -17.11 -15.40 8.43
C ALA A 76 -18.04 -16.61 8.17
N LEU A 77 -18.02 -17.18 6.95
CA LEU A 77 -18.75 -18.41 6.61
C LEU A 77 -18.07 -19.66 7.17
N ILE A 78 -16.77 -19.59 7.47
CA ILE A 78 -16.05 -20.69 8.10
C ILE A 78 -16.61 -20.89 9.51
N PRO A 79 -16.88 -22.13 9.94
CA PRO A 79 -17.33 -22.39 11.29
C PRO A 79 -16.25 -22.02 12.32
N ASN A 80 -16.34 -20.79 12.82
CA ASN A 80 -15.50 -20.24 13.89
C ASN A 80 -16.36 -19.88 15.11
N GLU A 81 -15.72 -19.61 16.25
CA GLU A 81 -16.38 -19.05 17.44
C GLU A 81 -17.08 -17.72 17.11
N PRO A 82 -18.24 -17.41 17.72
CA PRO A 82 -19.06 -16.23 17.38
C PRO A 82 -18.28 -14.90 17.40
N THR A 83 -17.36 -14.73 18.35
CA THR A 83 -16.49 -13.55 18.46
C THR A 83 -15.54 -13.43 17.27
N GLY A 84 -14.98 -14.55 16.79
CA GLY A 84 -14.12 -14.56 15.61
C GLY A 84 -14.87 -14.23 14.32
N ARG A 85 -16.13 -14.68 14.20
CA ARG A 85 -16.99 -14.29 13.06
C ARG A 85 -17.31 -12.79 13.08
N LEU A 86 -17.60 -12.22 14.25
CA LEU A 86 -17.85 -10.78 14.38
C LEU A 86 -16.63 -9.95 13.98
N LEU A 87 -15.42 -10.39 14.34
CA LEU A 87 -14.17 -9.73 13.93
C LEU A 87 -13.99 -9.75 12.41
N PHE A 88 -14.23 -10.89 11.74
CA PHE A 88 -14.16 -10.95 10.28
C PHE A 88 -15.21 -10.07 9.60
N LEU A 89 -16.42 -10.00 10.15
CA LEU A 89 -17.47 -9.13 9.63
C LEU A 89 -17.09 -7.65 9.76
N LEU A 90 -16.63 -7.20 10.94
CA LEU A 90 -16.24 -5.80 11.17
C LEU A 90 -15.00 -5.40 10.36
N CYS A 91 -13.92 -6.18 10.43
CA CYS A 91 -12.70 -5.87 9.70
C CYS A 91 -12.93 -5.95 8.19
N GLY A 92 -13.60 -7.00 7.73
CA GLY A 92 -13.95 -7.18 6.32
C GLY A 92 -14.84 -6.06 5.79
N SER A 93 -15.83 -5.59 6.58
CA SER A 93 -16.68 -4.48 6.17
C SER A 93 -15.90 -3.17 6.04
N ILE A 94 -15.02 -2.85 6.99
CA ILE A 94 -14.19 -1.64 6.91
C ILE A 94 -13.30 -1.66 5.67
N VAL A 95 -12.58 -2.77 5.44
CA VAL A 95 -11.68 -2.93 4.29
C VAL A 95 -12.47 -2.83 2.98
N LEU A 96 -13.62 -3.51 2.89
CA LEU A 96 -14.47 -3.47 1.70
C LEU A 96 -15.02 -2.05 1.44
N THR A 97 -15.49 -1.35 2.47
CA THR A 97 -16.00 0.03 2.34
C THR A 97 -14.90 0.96 1.82
N VAL A 98 -13.69 0.91 2.38
CA VAL A 98 -12.56 1.72 1.90
C VAL A 98 -12.23 1.40 0.44
N GLY A 99 -12.18 0.11 0.08
CA GLY A 99 -11.97 -0.33 -1.30
C GLY A 99 -13.01 0.26 -2.26
N ILE A 100 -14.30 0.19 -1.91
CA ILE A 100 -15.39 0.73 -2.72
C ILE A 100 -15.28 2.26 -2.85
N LEU A 101 -14.98 2.97 -1.76
CA LEU A 101 -14.80 4.42 -1.79
C LEU A 101 -13.66 4.84 -2.71
N LEU A 102 -12.54 4.10 -2.74
CA LEU A 102 -11.43 4.35 -3.65
C LEU A 102 -11.82 4.13 -5.12
N VAL A 103 -12.55 3.05 -5.42
CA VAL A 103 -13.06 2.80 -6.78
C VAL A 103 -14.02 3.92 -7.19
N ASN A 104 -14.90 4.38 -6.30
CA ASN A 104 -15.83 5.45 -6.61
C ASN A 104 -15.11 6.79 -6.81
N ALA A 105 -14.12 7.11 -5.98
CA ALA A 105 -13.30 8.31 -6.14
C ALA A 105 -12.56 8.33 -7.50
N SER A 106 -12.09 7.17 -7.97
CA SER A 106 -11.49 7.05 -9.31
C SER A 106 -12.48 7.32 -10.45
N LYS A 107 -13.77 7.04 -10.28
CA LYS A 107 -14.80 7.30 -11.29
C LYS A 107 -15.23 8.77 -11.32
N THR A 108 -15.27 9.42 -10.15
CA THR A 108 -15.65 10.84 -10.04
C THR A 108 -14.60 11.78 -10.63
N GLY A 109 -13.30 11.44 -10.52
CA GLY A 109 -12.22 12.19 -11.16
C GLY A 109 -12.22 12.11 -12.70
N ALA A 110 -12.94 11.14 -13.28
CA ALA A 110 -13.01 10.92 -14.72
C ALA A 110 -14.23 11.58 -15.41
N LYS A 111 -15.06 12.35 -14.68
CA LYS A 111 -16.17 13.07 -15.32
C LYS A 111 -15.59 14.29 -16.05
N PRO A 112 -15.66 14.37 -17.39
CA PRO A 112 -15.25 15.58 -18.08
C PRO A 112 -16.14 16.71 -17.57
N ALA A 113 -15.52 17.85 -17.23
CA ALA A 113 -16.25 19.08 -16.99
C ALA A 113 -17.19 19.28 -18.18
N ALA A 114 -18.48 19.12 -17.94
CA ALA A 114 -19.48 19.28 -18.98
C ALA A 114 -19.49 20.74 -19.42
N SER A 115 -19.41 20.90 -20.74
CA SER A 115 -19.62 22.09 -21.56
C SER A 115 -20.72 23.04 -21.09
#